data_AF-A0A1H6M0I9-F1
#
_entry.id   AF-A0A1H6M0I9-F1
#
_cell.length_a   1.000
_cell.length_b   1.000
_cell.length_c   1.000
_cell.angle_alpha   90.00
_cell.angle_beta   90.00
_cell.angle_gamma   90.00
#
_symmetry.space_group_name_H-M   'P 1'
#
loop_
_entity.id
_entity.type
_entity.pdbx_description
1 polymer ?
#
loop_
_entity_poly.entity_id
_entity_poly.type
_entity_poly.pdbx_seq_one_letter_code
_entity_poly.pdbx_strand_id
1 'polypeptide(L)'
;MAADWDDVRQRLLDRVFYSFDERDVEASQDLHADGYLDSLAVLVTLGVLEEEVGEGVAVEEAKVSDTASMAALKNLYLRLCDRVTSAE
;
A
#
# COMPACT_ATOMS: atom_id res chain seq x y z
N MET A 1 -9.22 12.87 -8.63
CA MET A 1 -9.80 11.52 -8.78
C MET A 1 -8.74 10.57 -8.30
N ALA A 2 -9.06 9.72 -7.33
CA ALA A 2 -8.16 8.67 -6.87
C ALA A 2 -7.76 7.78 -8.06
N ALA A 3 -6.48 7.42 -8.17
CA ALA A 3 -6.00 6.51 -9.20
C ALA A 3 -6.65 5.12 -9.11
N ASP A 4 -6.63 4.37 -10.21
CA ASP A 4 -7.03 2.97 -10.16
C ASP A 4 -6.04 2.18 -9.29
N TRP A 5 -6.49 1.08 -8.69
CA TRP A 5 -5.61 0.22 -7.91
C TRP A 5 -4.42 -0.29 -8.74
N ASP A 6 -4.60 -0.54 -10.04
CA ASP A 6 -3.50 -1.03 -10.88
C ASP A 6 -2.36 -0.02 -11.02
N ASP A 7 -2.68 1.28 -11.10
CA ASP A 7 -1.67 2.35 -11.08
C ASP A 7 -0.93 2.40 -9.73
N VAL A 8 -1.66 2.31 -8.62
CA VAL A 8 -1.06 2.30 -7.27
C VAL A 8 -0.19 1.05 -7.07
N ARG A 9 -0.68 -0.11 -7.50
CA ARG A 9 0.06 -1.39 -7.50
C ARG A 9 1.38 -1.24 -8.25
N GLN A 10 1.34 -0.68 -9.46
CA GLN A 10 2.56 -0.50 -10.24
C GLN A 10 3.55 0.44 -9.55
N ARG A 11 3.08 1.54 -8.95
CA ARG A 11 3.95 2.45 -8.18
C ARG A 11 4.58 1.77 -6.96
N LEU A 12 3.82 0.90 -6.27
CA LEU A 12 4.36 0.12 -5.15
C LEU A 12 5.45 -0.84 -5.63
N LEU A 13 5.24 -1.51 -6.75
CA LEU A 13 6.25 -2.39 -7.35
C LEU A 13 7.50 -1.60 -7.78
N ASP A 14 7.34 -0.44 -8.43
CA ASP A 14 8.44 0.38 -8.91
C ASP A 14 9.21 1.10 -7.79
N ARG A 15 8.57 1.44 -6.67
CA ARG A 15 9.17 2.28 -5.61
C ARG A 15 9.53 1.53 -4.34
N VAL A 16 8.67 0.58 -3.94
CA VAL A 16 8.84 -0.18 -2.69
C VAL A 16 9.51 -1.51 -3.00
N PHE A 17 8.98 -2.24 -3.98
CA PHE A 17 9.42 -3.61 -4.27
C PHE A 17 10.37 -3.71 -5.47
N TYR A 18 11.02 -2.61 -5.85
CA TYR A 18 11.86 -2.52 -7.06
C TYR A 18 13.02 -3.53 -7.12
N SER A 19 13.42 -4.07 -5.96
CA SER A 19 14.49 -5.07 -5.83
C SER A 19 14.00 -6.52 -5.85
N PHE A 20 12.68 -6.75 -5.94
CA PHE A 20 12.05 -8.07 -5.84
C PHE A 20 11.30 -8.43 -7.13
N ASP A 21 11.07 -9.73 -7.33
CA ASP A 21 10.22 -10.19 -8.42
C ASP A 21 8.75 -9.91 -8.11
N GLU A 22 8.04 -9.29 -9.06
CA GLU A 22 6.63 -8.96 -8.92
C GLU A 22 5.78 -10.17 -8.54
N ARG A 23 6.04 -11.35 -9.13
CA ARG A 23 5.24 -12.54 -8.89
C ARG A 23 5.41 -13.07 -7.47
N ASP A 24 6.62 -12.96 -6.93
CA ASP A 24 6.91 -13.41 -5.57
C ASP A 24 6.27 -12.48 -4.54
N VAL A 25 6.32 -11.17 -4.77
CA VAL A 25 5.66 -10.16 -3.92
C VAL A 25 4.14 -10.33 -3.95
N GLU A 26 3.55 -10.59 -5.11
CA GLU A 26 2.11 -10.80 -5.23
C GLU A 26 1.62 -12.11 -4.63
N ALA A 27 2.45 -13.16 -4.68
CA ALA A 27 2.13 -14.45 -4.09
C ALA A 27 2.33 -14.48 -2.57
N SER A 28 3.07 -13.52 -2.00
CA SER A 28 3.38 -13.45 -0.58
C SER A 28 2.12 -13.25 0.28
N GLN A 29 2.00 -14.06 1.32
CA GLN A 29 0.95 -13.94 2.32
C GLN A 29 1.35 -13.04 3.48
N ASP A 30 2.66 -12.90 3.72
CA ASP A 30 3.24 -12.06 4.75
C ASP A 30 4.55 -11.44 4.25
N LEU A 31 4.44 -10.24 3.68
CA LEU A 31 5.53 -9.46 3.11
C LEU A 31 6.61 -9.12 4.16
N HIS A 32 6.25 -9.07 5.44
CA HIS A 32 7.20 -8.83 6.53
C HIS A 32 8.01 -10.08 6.83
N ALA A 33 7.32 -11.22 6.96
CA ALA A 33 7.97 -12.51 7.23
C ALA A 33 8.85 -12.97 6.07
N ASP A 34 8.43 -12.70 4.84
CA ASP A 34 9.17 -13.02 3.62
C ASP A 34 10.33 -12.04 3.33
N GLY A 35 10.44 -10.95 4.11
CA GLY A 35 11.52 -9.97 4.01
C GLY A 35 11.38 -8.98 2.85
N TYR A 36 10.20 -8.88 2.24
CA TYR A 36 9.88 -7.90 1.20
C TYR A 36 9.55 -6.52 1.77
N LEU A 37 9.18 -6.46 3.04
CA LEU A 37 8.76 -5.24 3.72
C LEU A 37 9.50 -5.09 5.05
N ASP A 38 10.30 -4.02 5.15
CA ASP A 38 10.87 -3.55 6.40
C ASP A 38 10.13 -2.29 6.91
N SER A 39 10.49 -1.82 8.11
CA SER A 39 9.82 -0.67 8.73
C SER A 39 9.93 0.64 7.93
N LEU A 40 10.99 0.83 7.13
CA LEU A 40 11.11 1.98 6.23
C LEU A 40 10.26 1.75 4.97
N ALA A 41 10.25 0.55 4.42
CA ALA A 41 9.41 0.18 3.29
C ALA A 41 7.92 0.36 3.61
N VAL A 42 7.49 0.13 4.86
CA VAL A 42 6.13 0.45 5.33
C VAL A 42 5.84 1.95 5.16
N LEU A 43 6.72 2.82 5.63
CA LEU A 43 6.51 4.27 5.54
C LEU A 43 6.45 4.74 4.08
N VAL A 44 7.32 4.20 3.22
CA VAL A 44 7.29 4.49 1.77
C VAL A 44 5.99 3.99 1.14
N THR A 45 5.53 2.79 1.52
CA THR A 45 4.25 2.22 1.06
C THR A 45 3.08 3.13 1.43
N LEU A 46 3.01 3.58 2.68
CA LEU A 46 1.97 4.51 3.13
C LEU A 46 2.06 5.85 2.40
N GLY A 47 3.27 6.38 2.19
CA GLY A 47 3.47 7.62 1.43
C GLY A 47 2.96 7.51 -0.02
N VAL A 48 3.13 6.36 -0.69
CA VAL A 48 2.54 6.13 -2.02
C VAL A 48 1.01 6.18 -1.99
N LEU A 49 0.38 5.71 -0.91
CA LEU A 49 -1.08 5.82 -0.76
C LEU A 49 -1.51 7.27 -0.48
N GLU A 50 -0.75 8.01 0.35
CA GLU A 50 -1.03 9.42 0.68
C GLU A 50 -1.00 10.34 -0.53
N GLU A 51 -0.19 10.03 -1.56
CA GLU A 51 -0.21 10.77 -2.83
C GLU A 51 -1.62 10.77 -3.48
N GLU A 52 -2.43 9.76 -3.20
CA GLU A 52 -3.78 9.61 -3.78
C GLU A 52 -4.90 10.06 -2.83
N VAL A 53 -4.75 9.80 -1.52
CA VAL A 53 -5.82 10.03 -0.54
C VAL A 53 -5.61 11.26 0.35
N GLY A 54 -4.47 11.93 0.22
CA GLY A 54 -4.08 13.08 1.03
C GLY A 54 -3.10 12.74 2.15
N GLU A 55 -2.31 13.75 2.53
CA GLU A 55 -1.25 13.66 3.53
C GLU A 55 -1.82 13.28 4.92
N GLY A 56 -1.18 12.32 5.59
CA GLY A 56 -1.52 11.84 6.92
C GLY A 56 -2.65 10.82 6.98
N VAL A 57 -3.50 10.73 5.95
CA VAL A 57 -4.70 9.88 5.97
C VAL A 57 -4.34 8.40 6.02
N ALA A 58 -3.33 7.96 5.26
CA ALA A 58 -2.93 6.56 5.26
C ALA A 58 -2.22 6.19 6.58
N VAL A 59 -1.38 7.07 7.12
CA VAL A 59 -0.66 6.83 8.38
C VAL A 59 -1.59 6.78 9.59
N GLU A 60 -2.63 7.62 9.64
CA GLU A 60 -3.59 7.61 10.75
C GLU A 60 -4.47 6.35 10.77
N GLU A 61 -4.77 5.79 9.60
CA GLU A 61 -5.75 4.69 9.47
C GLU A 61 -5.12 3.31 9.30
N ALA A 62 -3.88 3.25 8.83
CA ALA A 62 -3.21 1.98 8.55
C ALA A 62 -2.95 1.18 9.83
N LYS A 63 -3.24 -0.12 9.76
CA LYS A 63 -2.88 -1.09 10.79
C LYS A 63 -1.73 -1.96 10.28
N VAL A 64 -0.98 -2.58 11.19
CA VAL A 64 0.12 -3.50 10.82
C VAL A 64 -0.38 -4.59 9.87
N SER A 65 -1.57 -5.17 10.14
CA SER A 65 -2.20 -6.18 9.29
C SER A 65 -2.50 -5.71 7.87
N ASP A 66 -2.61 -4.41 7.64
CA ASP A 66 -2.93 -3.84 6.33
C ASP A 66 -1.72 -3.85 5.39
N THR A 67 -0.51 -4.04 5.93
CA THR A 67 0.74 -4.14 5.18
C THR A 67 1.24 -5.57 5.02
N ALA A 68 0.44 -6.56 5.41
CA ALA A 68 0.84 -7.96 5.41
C ALA A 68 0.96 -8.55 4.00
N SER A 69 0.16 -8.09 3.04
CA SER A 69 0.18 -8.61 1.67
C SER A 69 -0.29 -7.56 0.67
N MET A 70 -0.06 -7.79 -0.62
CA MET A 70 -0.60 -6.94 -1.69
C MET A 70 -2.13 -6.85 -1.64
N ALA A 71 -2.80 -7.94 -1.26
CA ALA A 71 -4.25 -7.95 -1.06
C ALA A 71 -4.67 -7.08 0.14
N ALA A 72 -3.90 -7.09 1.23
CA ALA A 72 -4.15 -6.24 2.39
C ALA A 72 -3.95 -4.74 2.05
N LEU A 73 -2.90 -4.42 1.30
CA LEU A 73 -2.63 -3.05 0.82
C LEU A 73 -3.75 -2.55 -0.09
N LYS A 74 -4.27 -3.39 -0.97
CA LYS A 74 -5.45 -3.08 -1.79
C LYS A 74 -6.66 -2.73 -0.94
N ASN A 75 -6.94 -3.55 0.07
CA ASN A 75 -8.07 -3.32 0.97
C ASN A 75 -7.90 -2.05 1.79
N LEU A 76 -6.67 -1.71 2.20
CA LEU A 76 -6.37 -0.42 2.81
C LEU A 76 -6.68 0.72 1.84
N TYR A 77 -6.11 0.70 0.64
CA TYR A 77 -6.32 1.74 -0.37
C TYR A 77 -7.81 1.99 -0.66
N LEU A 78 -8.59 0.93 -0.86
CA LEU A 78 -10.03 1.04 -1.10
C LEU A 78 -10.79 1.65 0.07
N ARG A 79 -10.44 1.27 1.32
CA ARG A 79 -11.03 1.89 2.52
C ARG A 79 -10.67 3.37 2.64
N LEU A 80 -9.44 3.74 2.31
CA LEU A 80 -9.01 5.14 2.33
C LEU A 80 -9.74 5.97 1.28
N CYS A 81 -9.90 5.44 0.06
CA CYS A 81 -10.68 6.10 -0.99
C CYS A 81 -12.14 6.33 -0.59
N ASP A 82 -12.77 5.33 0.03
CA ASP A 82 -14.15 5.42 0.52
C ASP A 82 -14.30 6.48 1.62
N ARG A 83 -13.33 6.54 2.54
CA ARG A 83 -13.27 7.57 3.60
C ARG A 83 -13.13 8.98 3.03
N VAL A 84 -12.22 9.20 2.09
CA VAL A 84 -12.01 10.52 1.47
C VAL A 84 -13.27 10.96 0.72
N THR A 85 -13.88 10.05 -0.03
CA THR A 85 -15.13 10.33 -0.76
C THR A 85 -16.31 10.62 0.18
N SER A 86 -16.34 10.00 1.36
CA SER A 86 -17.38 10.22 2.38
C SER A 86 -17.17 11.48 3.23
N ALA A 87 -15.96 12.07 3.19
CA ALA A 87 -15.63 13.28 3.93
C ALA A 87 -15.90 14.57 3.14
N GLU A 88 -16.15 14.45 1.83
CA GLU A 88 -16.62 15.53 0.92
C GLU A 88 -18.15 15.69 0.96
#